data_AF-A0A7X8YC64-F1
#
_entry.id   AF-A0A7X8YC64-F1
#
_cell.length_a   1.000
_cell.length_b   1.000
_cell.length_c   1.000
_cell.angle_alpha   90.00
_cell.angle_beta   90.00
_cell.angle_gamma   90.00
#
_symmetry.space_group_name_H-M   'P 1'
#
loop_
_entity.id
_entity.type
_entity.pdbx_description
1 polymer ?
#
loop_
_entity_poly.entity_id
_entity_poly.type
_entity_poly.pdbx_seq_one_letter_code
_entity_poly.pdbx_strand_id
1 'polypeptide(L)'
;MSEALQSDDVTLHANPLRAAVLAGRIGDAPGEEIAHRFARFLRQDSGALVEWFGVALAAELQRNPDQWRGLLDRDIAAIDELLSTQLDEILHYPRFQRLEGSWRGLAWMIDGFDPGARLKTKVLPASWQDLDRDFARMSEFDQSALFRLIYENEFGMAGGEPFGLLIVDHELRHVPEPRQPGGAAPVDDLSVLSALASVGAAAFVPAVLAASPALLGVDRFEDLALASDVAAAFRDDDHLRWRQLATRDDARFLCVTLPRVLARPRWRAEPGRADGFRYEEYAPQGCHRTWSVACYAFGAAVGRAQSLHNWPADIRGVSVDRIGGGLVLDLPAEPFVLGPETVWNRPSLDLALTDRQERDLVGVGMMPLNALPYGDAAFAAVRSLQTRPTNPPGRGPTPAIANRELSAQINAMLCVSRFAHYIKIMGREMTGSSLTAAEIERRLQIWLSGYTNASPNAGPDSRAQHPLISSQIRVHELDGRPGFFGCIVHLQPYHQLDDVSMIFRLVTGLSFEKAIR
;
A
#
# COMPACT_ATOMS: atom_id res chain seq x y z
N MET A 1 -79.95 -20.76 -13.37
CA MET A 1 -79.47 -19.69 -12.48
C MET A 1 -78.13 -20.15 -11.91
N SER A 2 -76.97 -19.71 -12.32
CA SER A 2 -76.51 -18.70 -13.28
C SER A 2 -75.06 -19.16 -13.53
N GLU A 3 -74.64 -19.55 -14.72
CA GLU A 3 -74.05 -18.60 -15.67
C GLU A 3 -73.48 -17.37 -14.96
N ALA A 4 -72.29 -17.50 -14.35
CA ALA A 4 -71.44 -16.39 -13.91
C ALA A 4 -70.03 -16.81 -13.41
N LEU A 5 -69.43 -17.92 -13.88
CA LEU A 5 -68.02 -18.25 -13.56
C LEU A 5 -67.23 -18.77 -14.78
N GLN A 6 -67.76 -18.57 -15.99
CA GLN A 6 -67.09 -18.85 -17.27
C GLN A 6 -66.94 -17.55 -18.06
N SER A 7 -66.09 -16.65 -17.59
CA SER A 7 -65.51 -15.56 -18.38
C SER A 7 -64.65 -14.72 -17.44
N ASP A 8 -63.42 -14.42 -17.86
CA ASP A 8 -62.57 -13.33 -17.35
C ASP A 8 -61.42 -13.65 -16.38
N ASP A 9 -60.75 -14.81 -16.49
CA ASP A 9 -59.38 -14.92 -15.95
C ASP A 9 -58.41 -15.87 -16.68
N VAL A 10 -58.79 -16.40 -17.86
CA VAL A 10 -57.98 -17.39 -18.61
C VAL A 10 -57.12 -16.76 -19.72
N THR A 11 -57.10 -15.44 -19.83
CA THR A 11 -56.35 -14.72 -20.87
C THR A 11 -55.46 -13.63 -20.28
N LEU A 12 -54.33 -14.00 -19.66
CA LEU A 12 -53.15 -13.17 -19.35
C LEU A 12 -52.08 -14.13 -18.77
N HIS A 13 -51.05 -14.62 -19.46
CA HIS A 13 -50.05 -13.92 -20.26
C HIS A 13 -49.50 -14.85 -21.34
N ALA A 14 -49.38 -14.37 -22.59
CA ALA A 14 -48.89 -15.18 -23.72
C ALA A 14 -47.39 -15.58 -23.63
N ASN A 15 -46.64 -15.04 -22.66
CA ASN A 15 -45.25 -15.39 -22.44
C ASN A 15 -45.05 -15.99 -21.04
N PRO A 16 -44.40 -17.17 -20.92
CA PRO A 16 -44.06 -17.77 -19.65
C PRO A 16 -43.14 -16.84 -18.85
N LEU A 17 -43.37 -16.71 -17.54
CA LEU A 17 -42.59 -15.84 -16.66
C LEU A 17 -41.09 -16.19 -16.71
N ARG A 18 -40.78 -17.48 -16.85
CA ARG A 18 -39.42 -18.01 -17.03
C ARG A 18 -38.64 -17.30 -18.13
N ALA A 19 -39.23 -17.12 -19.31
CA ALA A 19 -38.52 -16.50 -20.45
C ALA A 19 -38.23 -15.02 -20.20
N ALA A 20 -39.11 -14.32 -19.48
CA ALA A 20 -38.94 -12.91 -19.14
C ALA A 20 -37.85 -12.71 -18.07
N VAL A 21 -37.84 -13.55 -17.03
CA VAL A 21 -36.83 -13.50 -15.96
C VAL A 21 -35.45 -13.89 -16.49
N LEU A 22 -35.35 -14.97 -17.26
CA LEU A 22 -34.08 -15.42 -17.85
C LEU A 22 -33.55 -14.48 -18.95
N ALA A 23 -34.36 -13.53 -19.44
CA ALA A 23 -33.90 -12.49 -20.35
C ALA A 23 -33.20 -11.31 -19.63
N GLY A 24 -33.19 -11.28 -18.29
CA GLY A 24 -32.39 -10.34 -17.48
C GLY A 24 -32.85 -8.86 -17.51
N ARG A 25 -33.99 -8.53 -18.13
CA ARG A 25 -34.47 -7.14 -18.29
C ARG A 25 -35.43 -6.73 -17.17
N ILE A 26 -34.92 -6.58 -15.95
CA ILE A 26 -35.73 -6.28 -14.76
C ILE A 26 -35.69 -4.78 -14.37
N GLY A 27 -34.73 -4.00 -14.92
CA GLY A 27 -34.50 -2.59 -14.51
C GLY A 27 -35.24 -1.50 -15.30
N ASP A 28 -35.90 -1.82 -16.42
CA ASP A 28 -36.68 -0.85 -17.21
C ASP A 28 -38.16 -0.83 -16.78
N ALA A 29 -38.96 0.15 -17.24
CA ALA A 29 -40.41 0.20 -16.97
C ALA A 29 -41.19 -1.13 -17.21
N PRO A 30 -40.95 -1.92 -18.29
CA PRO A 30 -41.55 -3.26 -18.44
C PRO A 30 -40.96 -4.32 -17.47
N GLY A 31 -39.79 -4.06 -16.89
CA GLY A 31 -39.14 -4.89 -15.88
C GLY A 31 -39.79 -4.83 -14.50
N GLU A 32 -40.43 -3.71 -14.13
CA GLU A 32 -41.17 -3.58 -12.88
C GLU A 32 -42.39 -4.53 -12.82
N GLU A 33 -43.11 -4.66 -13.93
CA GLU A 33 -44.23 -5.60 -14.05
C GLU A 33 -43.75 -7.06 -13.92
N ILE A 34 -42.61 -7.38 -14.54
CA ILE A 34 -41.97 -8.71 -14.42
C ILE A 34 -41.52 -8.97 -12.98
N ALA A 35 -40.93 -7.99 -12.30
CA ALA A 35 -40.53 -8.09 -10.91
C ALA A 35 -41.73 -8.34 -9.98
N HIS A 36 -42.85 -7.64 -10.20
CA HIS A 36 -44.06 -7.84 -9.44
C HIS A 36 -44.65 -9.24 -9.64
N ARG A 37 -44.70 -9.72 -10.89
CA ARG A 37 -45.13 -11.09 -11.21
C ARG A 37 -44.21 -12.14 -10.59
N PHE A 38 -42.90 -11.92 -10.60
CA PHE A 38 -41.93 -12.80 -9.96
C PHE A 38 -42.09 -12.85 -8.43
N ALA A 39 -42.27 -11.69 -7.79
CA ALA A 39 -42.54 -11.62 -6.36
C ALA A 39 -43.85 -12.32 -5.96
N ARG A 40 -44.87 -12.27 -6.83
CA ARG A 40 -46.13 -13.01 -6.66
C ARG A 40 -45.90 -14.52 -6.80
N PHE A 41 -45.18 -14.95 -7.83
CA PHE A 41 -44.81 -16.35 -8.05
C PHE A 41 -44.13 -16.96 -6.82
N LEU A 42 -43.18 -16.27 -6.20
CA LEU A 42 -42.47 -16.76 -5.00
C LEU A 42 -43.37 -16.94 -3.76
N ARG A 43 -44.57 -16.36 -3.74
CA ARG A 43 -45.53 -16.42 -2.62
C ARG A 43 -46.72 -17.33 -2.90
N GLN A 44 -46.82 -17.90 -4.09
CA GLN A 44 -47.95 -18.74 -4.51
C GLN A 44 -47.59 -20.23 -4.46
N ASP A 45 -48.39 -21.02 -3.77
CA ASP A 45 -48.21 -22.49 -3.71
C ASP A 45 -48.95 -23.20 -4.86
N SER A 46 -50.14 -22.74 -5.23
CA SER A 46 -50.97 -23.36 -6.26
C SER A 46 -50.83 -22.65 -7.61
N GLY A 47 -50.46 -23.39 -8.66
CA GLY A 47 -50.37 -22.85 -10.03
C GLY A 47 -49.06 -22.17 -10.40
N ALA A 48 -48.11 -22.04 -9.46
CA ALA A 48 -46.82 -21.40 -9.68
C ALA A 48 -46.01 -22.00 -10.85
N LEU A 49 -46.01 -23.34 -10.97
CA LEU A 49 -45.32 -24.03 -12.07
C LEU A 49 -45.92 -23.73 -13.45
N VAL A 50 -47.25 -23.51 -13.50
CA VAL A 50 -47.94 -23.12 -14.74
C VAL A 50 -47.61 -21.68 -15.11
N GLU A 51 -47.49 -20.79 -14.13
CA GLU A 51 -47.06 -19.40 -14.35
C GLU A 51 -45.59 -19.32 -14.81
N TRP A 52 -44.71 -20.15 -14.24
CA TRP A 52 -43.29 -20.21 -14.60
C TRP A 52 -43.05 -20.83 -15.98
N PHE A 53 -43.50 -22.08 -16.20
CA PHE A 53 -43.19 -22.85 -17.41
C PHE A 53 -44.24 -22.75 -18.53
N GLY A 54 -45.43 -22.22 -18.23
CA GLY A 54 -46.57 -22.23 -19.13
C GLY A 54 -47.39 -23.52 -19.07
N VAL A 55 -48.63 -23.44 -19.53
CA VAL A 55 -49.64 -24.52 -19.43
C VAL A 55 -49.21 -25.81 -20.14
N ALA A 56 -48.59 -25.71 -21.32
CA ALA A 56 -48.23 -26.85 -22.15
C ALA A 56 -47.10 -27.70 -21.51
N LEU A 57 -46.00 -27.06 -21.10
CA LEU A 57 -44.87 -27.74 -20.48
C LEU A 57 -45.26 -28.29 -19.09
N ALA A 58 -46.11 -27.57 -18.35
CA ALA A 58 -46.58 -28.02 -17.05
C ALA A 58 -47.46 -29.28 -17.12
N ALA A 59 -48.27 -29.43 -18.18
CA ALA A 59 -49.08 -30.63 -18.40
C ALA A 59 -48.22 -31.86 -18.78
N GLU A 60 -47.13 -31.65 -19.53
CA GLU A 60 -46.20 -32.71 -19.92
C GLU A 60 -45.38 -33.23 -18.74
N LEU A 61 -44.87 -32.31 -17.92
CA LEU A 61 -43.98 -32.61 -16.80
C LEU A 61 -44.72 -33.18 -15.57
N GLN A 62 -46.04 -33.04 -15.45
CA GLN A 62 -46.84 -33.61 -14.35
C GLN A 62 -46.61 -35.11 -14.10
N ARG A 63 -46.16 -35.85 -15.13
CA ARG A 63 -45.93 -37.29 -15.07
C ARG A 63 -44.54 -37.68 -14.53
N ASN A 64 -43.61 -36.74 -14.35
CA ASN A 64 -42.25 -37.02 -13.94
C ASN A 64 -41.68 -35.97 -12.95
N PRO A 65 -41.83 -36.17 -11.63
CA PRO A 65 -41.32 -35.28 -10.59
C PRO A 65 -39.82 -34.96 -10.66
N ASP A 66 -38.99 -35.91 -11.11
CA ASP A 66 -37.54 -35.70 -11.17
C ASP A 66 -37.13 -34.75 -12.31
N GLN A 67 -37.92 -34.73 -13.39
CA GLN A 67 -37.71 -33.82 -14.50
C GLN A 67 -38.02 -32.36 -14.12
N TRP A 68 -38.97 -32.13 -13.20
CA TRP A 68 -39.23 -30.81 -12.62
C TRP A 68 -38.04 -30.27 -11.86
N ARG A 69 -37.45 -31.08 -10.98
CA ARG A 69 -36.29 -30.68 -10.18
C ARG A 69 -35.14 -30.28 -11.08
N GLY A 70 -34.79 -31.11 -12.07
CA GLY A 70 -33.70 -30.81 -13.00
C GLY A 70 -33.91 -29.53 -13.83
N LEU A 71 -35.15 -29.21 -14.23
CA LEU A 71 -35.44 -27.96 -14.95
C LEU A 71 -35.38 -26.73 -14.04
N LEU A 72 -35.88 -26.84 -12.81
CA LEU A 72 -35.78 -25.76 -11.82
C LEU A 72 -34.32 -25.52 -11.43
N ASP A 73 -33.54 -26.57 -11.18
CA ASP A 73 -32.12 -26.47 -10.88
C ASP A 73 -31.36 -25.78 -12.03
N ARG A 74 -31.72 -26.09 -13.28
CA ARG A 74 -31.17 -25.42 -14.46
C ARG A 74 -31.55 -23.94 -14.54
N ASP A 75 -32.80 -23.60 -14.20
CA ASP A 75 -33.26 -22.20 -14.21
C ASP A 75 -32.61 -21.39 -13.08
N ILE A 76 -32.45 -21.99 -11.89
CA ILE A 76 -31.70 -21.40 -10.78
C ILE A 76 -30.26 -21.15 -11.20
N ALA A 77 -29.59 -22.14 -11.81
CA ALA A 77 -28.23 -21.97 -12.31
C ALA A 77 -28.10 -20.83 -13.34
N ALA A 78 -29.09 -20.66 -14.22
CA ALA A 78 -29.12 -19.56 -15.19
C ALA A 78 -29.35 -18.20 -14.51
N ILE A 79 -30.19 -18.13 -13.48
CA ILE A 79 -30.39 -16.91 -12.68
C ILE A 79 -29.10 -16.56 -11.92
N ASP A 80 -28.44 -17.56 -11.33
CA ASP A 80 -27.17 -17.39 -10.62
C ASP A 80 -26.08 -16.87 -11.56
N GLU A 81 -26.04 -17.34 -12.81
CA GLU A 81 -25.12 -16.84 -13.84
C GLU A 81 -25.40 -15.37 -14.20
N LEU A 82 -26.67 -14.99 -14.35
CA LEU A 82 -27.07 -13.59 -14.59
C LEU A 82 -26.67 -12.68 -13.42
N LEU A 83 -26.93 -13.10 -12.19
CA LEU A 83 -26.56 -12.36 -10.98
C LEU A 83 -25.04 -12.27 -10.82
N SER A 84 -24.31 -13.36 -11.11
CA SER A 84 -22.86 -13.39 -11.05
C SER A 84 -22.24 -12.42 -12.05
N THR A 85 -22.73 -12.40 -13.29
CA THR A 85 -22.29 -11.46 -14.33
C THR A 85 -22.53 -10.01 -13.91
N GLN A 86 -23.71 -9.70 -13.36
CA GLN A 86 -24.01 -8.36 -12.88
C GLN A 86 -23.17 -7.96 -11.67
N LEU A 87 -22.87 -8.91 -10.78
CA LEU A 87 -22.03 -8.67 -9.62
C LEU A 87 -20.57 -8.46 -10.01
N ASP A 88 -20.05 -9.22 -10.98
CA ASP A 88 -18.72 -9.01 -11.56
C ASP A 88 -18.59 -7.59 -12.12
N GLU A 89 -19.56 -7.08 -12.88
CA GLU A 89 -19.55 -5.69 -13.39
C GLU A 89 -19.51 -4.65 -12.27
N ILE A 90 -20.22 -4.89 -11.16
CA ILE A 90 -20.22 -3.97 -10.00
C ILE A 90 -18.87 -4.03 -9.28
N LEU A 91 -18.37 -5.24 -9.02
CA LEU A 91 -17.12 -5.46 -8.30
C LEU A 91 -15.90 -5.00 -9.10
N HIS A 92 -15.92 -5.16 -10.43
CA HIS A 92 -14.83 -4.77 -11.32
C HIS A 92 -14.91 -3.30 -11.75
N TYR A 93 -15.92 -2.56 -11.30
CA TYR A 93 -16.02 -1.14 -11.58
C TYR A 93 -14.83 -0.38 -10.94
N PRO A 94 -14.02 0.39 -11.71
CA PRO A 94 -12.73 0.92 -11.23
C PRO A 94 -12.82 1.78 -9.96
N ARG A 95 -13.91 2.55 -9.80
CA ARG A 95 -14.13 3.37 -8.59
C ARG A 95 -14.42 2.52 -7.37
N PHE A 96 -15.16 1.42 -7.54
CA PHE A 96 -15.46 0.49 -6.45
C PHE A 96 -14.21 -0.29 -6.07
N GLN A 97 -13.47 -0.83 -7.04
CA GLN A 97 -12.20 -1.52 -6.78
C GLN A 97 -11.19 -0.64 -6.05
N ARG A 98 -11.02 0.64 -6.44
CA ARG A 98 -10.12 1.56 -5.74
C ARG A 98 -10.54 1.76 -4.29
N LEU A 99 -11.85 1.98 -4.05
CA LEU A 99 -12.39 2.12 -2.70
C LEU A 99 -12.18 0.85 -1.87
N GLU A 100 -12.52 -0.32 -2.43
CA GLU A 100 -12.37 -1.62 -1.78
C GLU A 100 -10.90 -1.89 -1.46
N GLY A 101 -10.00 -1.67 -2.42
CA GLY A 101 -8.56 -1.87 -2.27
C GLY A 101 -7.94 -1.00 -1.17
N SER A 102 -8.29 0.29 -1.15
CA SER A 102 -7.88 1.23 -0.10
C SER A 102 -8.28 0.77 1.30
N TRP A 103 -9.58 0.49 1.50
CA TRP A 103 -10.10 0.11 2.81
C TRP A 103 -9.65 -1.27 3.26
N ARG A 104 -9.54 -2.24 2.35
CA ARG A 104 -9.01 -3.57 2.68
C ARG A 104 -7.52 -3.52 2.98
N GLY A 105 -6.74 -2.74 2.25
CA GLY A 105 -5.32 -2.54 2.55
C GLY A 105 -5.10 -1.91 3.93
N LEU A 106 -5.90 -0.89 4.25
CA LEU A 106 -5.90 -0.26 5.58
C LEU A 106 -6.32 -1.25 6.68
N ALA A 107 -7.40 -2.01 6.48
CA ALA A 107 -7.87 -3.00 7.43
C ALA A 107 -6.82 -4.08 7.68
N TRP A 108 -6.25 -4.65 6.61
CA TRP A 108 -5.17 -5.64 6.69
C TRP A 108 -3.97 -5.13 7.50
N MET A 109 -3.56 -3.87 7.31
CA MET A 109 -2.46 -3.27 8.08
C MET A 109 -2.81 -3.15 9.56
N ILE A 110 -4.01 -2.69 9.89
CA ILE A 110 -4.46 -2.50 11.28
C ILE A 110 -4.64 -3.85 11.98
N ASP A 111 -5.22 -4.84 11.30
CA ASP A 111 -5.43 -6.18 11.82
C ASP A 111 -4.10 -6.90 12.15
N GLY A 112 -3.03 -6.55 11.41
CA GLY A 112 -1.68 -7.05 11.68
C GLY A 112 -0.97 -6.39 12.87
N PHE A 113 -1.52 -5.33 13.48
CA PHE A 113 -0.94 -4.70 14.66
C PHE A 113 -1.33 -5.43 15.95
N ASP A 114 -0.35 -5.61 16.85
CA ASP A 114 -0.61 -6.12 18.20
C ASP A 114 -1.45 -5.10 18.99
N PRO A 115 -2.66 -5.47 19.48
CA PRO A 115 -3.52 -4.58 20.27
C PRO A 115 -2.87 -4.05 21.55
N GLY A 116 -1.85 -4.74 22.09
CA GLY A 116 -1.09 -4.29 23.27
C GLY A 116 0.01 -3.28 22.94
N ALA A 117 0.34 -3.09 21.67
CA ALA A 117 1.41 -2.20 21.24
C ALA A 117 1.01 -0.72 21.37
N ARG A 118 2.00 0.14 21.61
CA ARG A 118 1.83 1.60 21.62
C ARG A 118 1.81 2.16 20.19
N LEU A 119 0.84 1.73 19.41
CA LEU A 119 0.59 2.18 18.05
C LEU A 119 -0.77 2.87 17.97
N LYS A 120 -0.83 4.00 17.29
CA LYS A 120 -2.07 4.73 17.03
C LYS A 120 -2.13 5.06 15.54
N THR A 121 -3.24 4.72 14.91
CA THR A 121 -3.50 5.05 13.51
C THR A 121 -4.56 6.14 13.47
N LYS A 122 -4.24 7.31 12.90
CA LYS A 122 -5.20 8.39 12.63
C LYS A 122 -5.45 8.42 11.12
N VAL A 123 -6.72 8.44 10.71
CA VAL A 123 -7.13 8.44 9.30
C VAL A 123 -7.65 9.82 8.94
N LEU A 124 -7.10 10.41 7.88
CA LEU A 124 -7.55 11.68 7.31
C LEU A 124 -8.15 11.40 5.92
N PRO A 125 -9.49 11.39 5.76
CA PRO A 125 -10.09 11.29 4.44
C PRO A 125 -9.88 12.62 3.70
N ALA A 126 -9.02 12.61 2.68
CA ALA A 126 -8.77 13.75 1.82
C ALA A 126 -8.60 13.26 0.38
N SER A 127 -9.19 13.97 -0.58
CA SER A 127 -8.89 13.71 -1.98
C SER A 127 -7.55 14.33 -2.36
N TRP A 128 -6.87 13.75 -3.35
CA TRP A 128 -5.61 14.30 -3.86
C TRP A 128 -5.79 15.73 -4.41
N GLN A 129 -6.96 16.02 -4.98
CA GLN A 129 -7.33 17.37 -5.44
C GLN A 129 -7.49 18.38 -4.31
N ASP A 130 -7.95 17.94 -3.13
CA ASP A 130 -8.06 18.83 -1.98
C ASP A 130 -6.69 19.19 -1.41
N LEU A 131 -5.73 18.24 -1.43
CA LEU A 131 -4.34 18.50 -1.06
C LEU A 131 -3.65 19.47 -2.04
N ASP A 132 -3.82 19.25 -3.35
CA ASP A 132 -3.31 20.17 -4.37
C ASP A 132 -3.86 21.58 -4.21
N ARG A 133 -5.18 21.70 -3.99
CA ARG A 133 -5.84 22.98 -3.74
C ARG A 133 -5.36 23.65 -2.46
N ASP A 134 -5.11 22.89 -1.40
CA ASP A 134 -4.59 23.43 -0.13
C ASP A 134 -3.19 24.03 -0.34
N PHE A 135 -2.29 23.30 -0.99
CA PHE A 135 -0.94 23.78 -1.25
C PHE A 135 -0.89 24.92 -2.27
N ALA A 136 -1.70 24.88 -3.32
CA ALA A 136 -1.72 25.92 -4.35
C ALA A 136 -2.26 27.27 -3.86
N ARG A 137 -3.05 27.28 -2.77
CA ARG A 137 -3.59 28.51 -2.16
C ARG A 137 -2.59 29.25 -1.28
N MET A 138 -1.59 28.54 -0.75
CA MET A 138 -0.66 29.08 0.22
C MET A 138 0.63 29.55 -0.46
N SER A 139 1.18 30.67 0.02
CA SER A 139 2.50 31.14 -0.47
C SER A 139 3.64 30.28 0.07
N GLU A 140 3.46 29.72 1.27
CA GLU A 140 4.43 28.87 1.96
C GLU A 140 3.75 27.61 2.49
N PHE A 141 4.49 26.50 2.55
CA PHE A 141 3.93 25.19 2.90
C PHE A 141 3.47 25.09 4.36
N ASP A 142 4.03 25.91 5.25
CA ASP A 142 3.73 25.95 6.68
C ASP A 142 2.37 26.59 7.00
N GLN A 143 1.75 27.25 6.02
CA GLN A 143 0.40 27.80 6.15
C GLN A 143 -0.70 26.83 5.72
N SER A 144 -0.33 25.68 5.14
CA SER A 144 -1.26 24.65 4.66
C SER A 144 -2.05 24.01 5.81
N ALA A 145 -3.29 23.59 5.52
CA ALA A 145 -4.09 22.87 6.50
C ALA A 145 -3.43 21.54 6.90
N LEU A 146 -2.77 20.86 5.96
CA LEU A 146 -2.03 19.64 6.27
C LEU A 146 -0.89 19.89 7.25
N PHE A 147 -0.12 20.97 7.07
CA PHE A 147 0.94 21.34 8.02
C PHE A 147 0.39 21.62 9.41
N ARG A 148 -0.74 22.33 9.54
CA ARG A 148 -1.37 22.55 10.85
C ARG A 148 -1.75 21.25 11.55
N LEU A 149 -2.30 20.29 10.80
CA LEU A 149 -2.70 18.99 11.35
C LEU A 149 -1.50 18.14 11.79
N ILE A 150 -0.43 18.11 11.00
CA ILE A 150 0.74 17.26 11.27
C ILE A 150 1.73 17.92 12.23
N TYR A 151 2.06 19.18 11.99
CA TYR A 151 3.01 19.93 12.78
C TYR A 151 2.30 20.64 13.94
N GLU A 152 1.50 21.69 13.69
CA GLU A 152 1.05 22.60 14.75
C GLU A 152 0.25 21.90 15.86
N ASN A 153 -0.71 21.06 15.50
CA ASN A 153 -1.63 20.40 16.43
C ASN A 153 -0.99 19.23 17.20
N GLU A 154 0.16 18.72 16.75
CA GLU A 154 0.80 17.54 17.35
C GLU A 154 2.24 17.86 17.73
N PHE A 155 3.18 17.80 16.78
CA PHE A 155 4.61 18.03 17.07
C PHE A 155 4.90 19.45 17.62
N GLY A 156 4.12 20.43 17.18
CA GLY A 156 4.11 21.84 17.57
C GLY A 156 3.43 22.11 18.91
N MET A 157 2.47 21.27 19.32
CA MET A 157 1.63 21.47 20.49
C MET A 157 2.23 20.84 21.76
N ALA A 158 2.13 21.53 22.90
CA ALA A 158 2.52 20.97 24.19
C ALA A 158 1.59 19.80 24.56
N GLY A 159 2.16 18.62 24.82
CA GLY A 159 1.39 17.40 25.08
C GLY A 159 0.82 16.71 23.83
N GLY A 160 1.13 17.19 22.63
CA GLY A 160 0.76 16.52 21.38
C GLY A 160 1.54 15.23 21.13
N GLU A 161 1.03 14.40 20.22
CA GLU A 161 1.60 13.09 19.89
C GLU A 161 2.16 13.11 18.46
N PRO A 162 3.48 13.30 18.28
CA PRO A 162 4.06 13.43 16.96
C PRO A 162 3.86 12.17 16.13
N PHE A 163 3.52 12.35 14.85
CA PHE A 163 3.38 11.27 13.89
C PHE A 163 4.75 10.67 13.56
N GLY A 164 4.86 9.34 13.56
CA GLY A 164 6.11 8.65 13.19
C GLY A 164 6.25 8.38 11.70
N LEU A 165 5.13 8.18 11.00
CA LEU A 165 5.08 7.82 9.58
C LEU A 165 3.78 8.38 8.98
N LEU A 166 3.86 8.93 7.77
CA LEU A 166 2.69 9.31 6.98
C LEU A 166 2.53 8.31 5.84
N ILE A 167 1.37 7.66 5.77
CA ILE A 167 1.01 6.76 4.67
C ILE A 167 -0.01 7.49 3.80
N VAL A 168 0.29 7.61 2.52
CA VAL A 168 -0.61 8.27 1.56
C VAL A 168 -1.07 7.26 0.53
N ASP A 169 -2.37 7.00 0.53
CA ASP A 169 -3.02 6.07 -0.40
C ASP A 169 -3.31 6.75 -1.76
N HIS A 170 -2.23 7.06 -2.47
CA HIS A 170 -2.27 7.62 -3.81
C HIS A 170 -1.12 7.08 -4.66
N GLU A 171 -1.41 6.85 -5.93
CA GLU A 171 -0.44 6.38 -6.91
C GLU A 171 0.12 7.55 -7.70
N LEU A 172 1.40 7.81 -7.51
CA LEU A 172 2.10 8.94 -8.10
C LEU A 172 2.34 8.74 -9.59
N ARG A 173 2.11 9.82 -10.34
CA ARG A 173 2.47 9.95 -11.75
C ARG A 173 3.49 11.08 -11.93
N HIS A 174 4.34 10.97 -12.95
CA HIS A 174 5.27 12.03 -13.32
C HIS A 174 4.63 13.08 -14.25
N VAL A 175 3.54 12.71 -14.92
CA VAL A 175 2.73 13.58 -15.78
C VAL A 175 1.31 13.70 -15.20
N PRO A 176 0.68 14.89 -15.24
CA PRO A 176 -0.71 15.06 -14.83
C PRO A 176 -1.66 14.10 -15.55
N GLU A 177 -2.67 13.62 -14.86
CA GLU A 177 -3.64 12.69 -15.43
C GLU A 177 -4.35 13.31 -16.66
N PRO A 178 -4.53 12.57 -17.77
CA PRO A 178 -5.29 13.08 -18.90
C PRO A 178 -6.71 13.46 -18.48
N ARG A 179 -7.16 14.65 -18.91
CA ARG A 179 -8.49 15.15 -18.54
C ARG A 179 -9.58 14.24 -19.09
N GLN A 180 -10.35 13.62 -18.20
CA GLN A 180 -11.57 12.90 -18.60
C GLN A 180 -12.70 13.89 -18.98
N PRO A 181 -13.53 13.59 -20.00
CA PRO A 181 -14.68 14.41 -20.35
C PRO A 181 -15.64 14.53 -19.15
N GLY A 182 -15.92 15.77 -18.71
CA GLY A 182 -16.75 16.03 -17.53
C GLY A 182 -16.06 15.85 -16.17
N GLY A 183 -14.77 15.49 -16.16
CA GLY A 183 -13.97 15.32 -14.94
C GLY A 183 -13.41 16.64 -14.38
N ALA A 184 -12.89 16.55 -13.15
CA ALA A 184 -12.16 17.63 -12.49
C ALA A 184 -10.87 18.00 -13.25
N ALA A 185 -10.28 19.15 -12.90
CA ALA A 185 -8.99 19.56 -13.46
C ALA A 185 -7.90 18.55 -13.11
N PRO A 186 -6.97 18.27 -14.03
CA PRO A 186 -5.86 17.35 -13.77
C PRO A 186 -4.95 17.92 -12.68
N VAL A 187 -4.55 17.07 -11.75
CA VAL A 187 -3.66 17.42 -10.64
C VAL A 187 -2.22 17.14 -11.04
N ASP A 188 -1.32 18.04 -10.64
CA ASP A 188 0.11 17.86 -10.81
C ASP A 188 0.74 17.23 -9.56
N ASP A 189 0.86 15.91 -9.58
CA ASP A 189 1.38 15.11 -8.46
C ASP A 189 2.74 15.59 -7.95
N LEU A 190 3.61 16.10 -8.83
CA LEU A 190 4.95 16.57 -8.45
C LEU A 190 4.91 17.82 -7.57
N SER A 191 3.93 18.70 -7.76
CA SER A 191 3.76 19.91 -6.96
C SER A 191 3.31 19.55 -5.54
N VAL A 192 2.33 18.65 -5.41
CA VAL A 192 1.87 18.11 -4.12
C VAL A 192 3.01 17.37 -3.42
N LEU A 193 3.75 16.53 -4.15
CA LEU A 193 4.86 15.75 -3.61
C LEU A 193 6.00 16.66 -3.11
N SER A 194 6.29 17.76 -3.82
CA SER A 194 7.25 18.76 -3.35
C SER A 194 6.82 19.41 -2.03
N ALA A 195 5.54 19.77 -1.89
CA ALA A 195 5.05 20.35 -0.64
C ALA A 195 5.06 19.33 0.50
N LEU A 196 4.70 18.08 0.21
CA LEU A 196 4.72 16.97 1.16
C LEU A 196 6.13 16.68 1.69
N ALA A 197 7.16 16.77 0.83
CA ALA A 197 8.56 16.66 1.25
C ALA A 197 8.93 17.73 2.29
N SER A 198 8.53 18.98 2.04
CA SER A 198 8.81 20.09 2.95
C SER A 198 8.05 19.95 4.28
N VAL A 199 6.79 19.52 4.26
CA VAL A 199 6.02 19.21 5.48
C VAL A 199 6.67 18.07 6.27
N GLY A 200 7.05 16.97 5.59
CA GLY A 200 7.72 15.83 6.22
C GLY A 200 9.07 16.20 6.83
N ALA A 201 9.85 17.05 6.15
CA ALA A 201 11.11 17.56 6.67
C ALA A 201 10.94 18.45 7.90
N ALA A 202 9.92 19.31 7.91
CA ALA A 202 9.64 20.19 9.04
C ALA A 202 9.15 19.43 10.28
N ALA A 203 8.28 18.44 10.09
CA ALA A 203 7.70 17.65 11.17
C ALA A 203 8.53 16.41 11.57
N PHE A 204 9.62 16.13 10.86
CA PHE A 204 10.37 14.87 10.95
C PHE A 204 9.44 13.65 10.78
N VAL A 205 8.67 13.64 9.70
CA VAL A 205 7.73 12.55 9.39
C VAL A 205 7.95 12.10 7.96
N PRO A 206 8.57 10.93 7.73
CA PRO A 206 8.65 10.40 6.39
C PRO A 206 7.27 10.04 5.84
N ALA A 207 7.03 10.39 4.58
CA ALA A 207 5.82 10.12 3.82
C ALA A 207 6.06 9.01 2.80
N VAL A 208 5.19 8.01 2.79
CA VAL A 208 5.26 6.84 1.91
C VAL A 208 4.05 6.85 0.99
N LEU A 209 4.33 6.80 -0.31
CA LEU A 209 3.36 6.84 -1.40
C LEU A 209 3.62 5.68 -2.36
N ALA A 210 2.69 5.38 -3.25
CA ALA A 210 2.85 4.32 -4.24
C ALA A 210 3.25 4.89 -5.61
N ALA A 211 4.01 4.14 -6.38
CA ALA A 211 4.19 4.45 -7.80
C ALA A 211 2.95 4.01 -8.59
N SER A 212 2.51 4.83 -9.56
CA SER A 212 1.64 4.36 -10.63
C SER A 212 2.49 3.67 -11.72
N PRO A 213 1.96 2.71 -12.50
CA PRO A 213 2.65 2.15 -13.66
C PRO A 213 3.17 3.25 -14.62
N ALA A 214 2.38 4.32 -14.78
CA ALA A 214 2.73 5.46 -15.60
C ALA A 214 4.02 6.16 -15.15
N LEU A 215 4.41 6.09 -13.87
CA LEU A 215 5.70 6.61 -13.39
C LEU A 215 6.89 5.90 -14.06
N LEU A 216 6.70 4.63 -14.44
CA LEU A 216 7.71 3.78 -15.10
C LEU A 216 7.55 3.77 -16.62
N GLY A 217 6.67 4.61 -17.18
CA GLY A 217 6.44 4.70 -18.62
C GLY A 217 5.61 3.55 -19.20
N VAL A 218 4.88 2.80 -18.37
CA VAL A 218 4.03 1.68 -18.77
C VAL A 218 2.57 1.89 -18.32
N ASP A 219 1.63 1.23 -18.98
CA ASP A 219 0.22 1.26 -18.57
C ASP A 219 -0.06 0.28 -17.42
N ARG A 220 0.63 -0.86 -17.38
CA ARG A 220 0.47 -1.91 -16.38
C ARG A 220 1.82 -2.36 -15.83
N PHE A 221 1.86 -2.74 -14.55
CA PHE A 221 3.09 -3.28 -13.96
C PHE A 221 3.53 -4.60 -14.61
N GLU A 222 2.58 -5.41 -15.08
CA GLU A 222 2.83 -6.66 -15.81
C GLU A 222 3.74 -6.46 -17.04
N ASP A 223 3.67 -5.29 -17.70
CA ASP A 223 4.46 -4.97 -18.90
C ASP A 223 5.97 -4.86 -18.59
N LEU A 224 6.32 -4.64 -17.32
CA LEU A 224 7.72 -4.56 -16.87
C LEU A 224 8.34 -5.94 -16.60
N ALA A 225 7.56 -7.02 -16.56
CA ALA A 225 8.07 -8.35 -16.28
C ALA A 225 9.18 -8.77 -17.28
N LEU A 226 9.06 -8.33 -18.55
CA LEU A 226 10.02 -8.61 -19.61
C LEU A 226 11.03 -7.48 -19.84
N ALA A 227 10.92 -6.36 -19.11
CA ALA A 227 11.80 -5.22 -19.27
C ALA A 227 13.19 -5.49 -18.70
N SER A 228 14.22 -5.31 -19.53
CA SER A 228 15.62 -5.52 -19.15
C SER A 228 16.22 -4.37 -18.33
N ASP A 229 15.69 -3.16 -18.50
CA ASP A 229 16.04 -1.96 -17.73
C ASP A 229 14.74 -1.22 -17.37
N VAL A 230 14.27 -1.47 -16.14
CA VAL A 230 13.04 -0.88 -15.59
C VAL A 230 13.23 0.58 -15.16
N ALA A 231 14.48 1.02 -15.01
CA ALA A 231 14.82 2.38 -14.62
C ALA A 231 14.99 3.32 -15.82
N ALA A 232 14.92 2.80 -17.05
CA ALA A 232 15.17 3.55 -18.26
C ALA A 232 14.28 4.79 -18.40
N ALA A 233 12.99 4.68 -18.07
CA ALA A 233 12.02 5.77 -18.15
C ALA A 233 12.47 7.00 -17.34
N PHE A 234 13.13 6.81 -16.18
CA PHE A 234 13.61 7.93 -15.37
C PHE A 234 14.74 8.75 -16.02
N ARG A 235 15.28 8.34 -17.16
CA ARG A 235 16.27 9.10 -17.94
C ARG A 235 15.63 10.01 -18.99
N ASP A 236 14.36 9.82 -19.31
CA ASP A 236 13.65 10.58 -20.34
C ASP A 236 13.40 12.03 -19.91
N ASP A 237 13.16 12.92 -20.87
CA ASP A 237 12.97 14.35 -20.57
C ASP A 237 11.69 14.61 -19.78
N ASP A 238 10.67 13.75 -19.93
CA ASP A 238 9.41 13.84 -19.17
C ASP A 238 9.62 13.71 -17.65
N HIS A 239 10.69 13.02 -17.22
CA HIS A 239 11.05 12.84 -15.81
C HIS A 239 12.01 13.93 -15.29
N LEU A 240 12.28 14.99 -16.05
CA LEU A 240 13.20 16.05 -15.60
C LEU A 240 12.78 16.65 -14.25
N ARG A 241 11.49 16.96 -14.08
CA ARG A 241 10.94 17.51 -12.83
C ARG A 241 11.06 16.52 -11.67
N TRP A 242 10.84 15.23 -11.94
CA TRP A 242 11.03 14.14 -10.97
C TRP A 242 12.48 14.07 -10.50
N ARG A 243 13.44 14.07 -11.44
CA ARG A 243 14.88 14.05 -11.12
C ARG A 243 15.27 15.29 -10.30
N GLN A 244 14.77 16.46 -10.65
CA GLN A 244 15.04 17.69 -9.88
C GLN A 244 14.52 17.58 -8.44
N LEU A 245 13.30 17.09 -8.23
CA LEU A 245 12.75 16.84 -6.90
C LEU A 245 13.65 15.87 -6.10
N ALA A 246 14.06 14.77 -6.71
CA ALA A 246 14.91 13.75 -6.09
C ALA A 246 16.31 14.27 -5.69
N THR A 247 16.80 15.36 -6.30
CA THR A 247 18.06 16.00 -5.89
C THR A 247 17.95 16.89 -4.65
N ARG A 248 16.73 17.22 -4.20
CA ARG A 248 16.54 18.07 -3.03
C ARG A 248 16.92 17.35 -1.73
N ASP A 249 17.15 18.16 -0.71
CA ASP A 249 17.49 17.64 0.61
C ASP A 249 16.27 17.12 1.37
N ASP A 250 15.09 17.70 1.17
CA ASP A 250 13.84 17.26 1.80
C ASP A 250 13.25 15.99 1.18
N ALA A 251 13.68 15.61 -0.03
CA ALA A 251 13.29 14.35 -0.69
C ALA A 251 13.67 13.10 0.11
N ARG A 252 14.57 13.21 1.11
CA ARG A 252 14.90 12.11 2.03
C ARG A 252 13.71 11.64 2.89
N PHE A 253 12.68 12.49 3.02
CA PHE A 253 11.44 12.17 3.73
C PHE A 253 10.37 11.59 2.80
N LEU A 254 10.63 11.43 1.51
CA LEU A 254 9.69 10.83 0.58
C LEU A 254 10.12 9.42 0.23
N CYS A 255 9.17 8.50 0.23
CA CYS A 255 9.37 7.10 -0.14
C CYS A 255 8.30 6.69 -1.14
N VAL A 256 8.70 5.93 -2.15
CA VAL A 256 7.81 5.49 -3.22
C VAL A 256 7.85 3.98 -3.33
N THR A 257 6.77 3.31 -2.95
CA THR A 257 6.66 1.85 -2.96
C THR A 257 6.03 1.33 -4.24
N LEU A 258 6.40 0.11 -4.62
CA LEU A 258 5.86 -0.63 -5.75
C LEU A 258 6.15 -2.12 -5.59
N PRO A 259 5.42 -3.03 -6.26
CA PRO A 259 4.20 -2.80 -7.03
C PRO A 259 2.96 -2.76 -6.11
N ARG A 260 1.76 -2.97 -6.66
CA ARG A 260 0.53 -3.13 -5.88
C ARG A 260 0.48 -4.50 -5.19
N VAL A 261 -0.27 -4.58 -4.09
CA VAL A 261 -0.49 -5.79 -3.28
C VAL A 261 -1.94 -6.25 -3.45
N LEU A 262 -2.17 -7.56 -3.51
CA LEU A 262 -3.51 -8.12 -3.62
C LEU A 262 -4.30 -7.83 -2.34
N ALA A 263 -5.42 -7.13 -2.45
CA ALA A 263 -6.24 -6.76 -1.29
C ALA A 263 -7.21 -7.89 -0.88
N ARG A 264 -7.63 -8.71 -1.84
CA ARG A 264 -8.58 -9.81 -1.64
C ARG A 264 -8.37 -10.88 -2.72
N PRO A 265 -8.44 -12.19 -2.39
CA PRO A 265 -8.49 -13.23 -3.42
C PRO A 265 -9.86 -13.21 -4.11
N ARG A 266 -9.95 -13.71 -5.33
CA ARG A 266 -11.25 -13.82 -6.02
C ARG A 266 -12.26 -14.63 -5.22
N TRP A 267 -13.54 -14.26 -5.29
CA TRP A 267 -14.62 -15.04 -4.67
C TRP A 267 -14.72 -16.42 -5.30
N ARG A 268 -14.75 -17.46 -4.48
CA ARG A 268 -14.94 -18.85 -4.90
C ARG A 268 -16.31 -19.32 -4.45
N ALA A 269 -16.90 -20.25 -5.20
CA ALA A 269 -18.13 -20.90 -4.79
C ALA A 269 -17.91 -21.68 -3.48
N GLU A 270 -18.52 -21.22 -2.39
CA GLU A 270 -18.48 -21.87 -1.08
C GLU A 270 -19.68 -22.82 -0.91
N PRO A 271 -19.45 -24.14 -0.75
CA PRO A 271 -20.52 -25.07 -0.43
C PRO A 271 -21.07 -24.75 0.97
N GLY A 272 -22.35 -24.35 1.05
CA GLY A 272 -23.02 -24.07 2.34
C GLY A 272 -23.20 -22.59 2.68
N ARG A 273 -23.02 -21.68 1.71
CA ARG A 273 -23.44 -20.29 1.85
C ARG A 273 -24.92 -20.20 2.26
N ALA A 274 -25.23 -19.43 3.31
CA ALA A 274 -26.52 -19.48 3.99
C ALA A 274 -27.72 -19.04 3.13
N ASP A 275 -27.48 -18.24 2.09
CA ASP A 275 -28.49 -17.76 1.15
C ASP A 275 -28.64 -18.67 -0.09
N GLY A 276 -27.84 -19.73 -0.21
CA GLY A 276 -27.87 -20.68 -1.33
C GLY A 276 -27.34 -20.14 -2.66
N PHE A 277 -26.91 -18.87 -2.74
CA PHE A 277 -26.40 -18.28 -3.98
C PHE A 277 -24.99 -18.76 -4.30
N ARG A 278 -24.81 -19.43 -5.44
CA ARG A 278 -23.52 -19.94 -5.87
C ARG A 278 -22.77 -18.91 -6.72
N TYR A 279 -22.01 -18.05 -6.05
CA TYR A 279 -21.17 -17.05 -6.72
C TYR A 279 -19.72 -17.51 -6.91
N GLU A 280 -19.20 -17.36 -8.12
CA GLU A 280 -17.78 -17.51 -8.44
C GLU A 280 -17.35 -16.34 -9.32
N GLU A 281 -16.42 -15.52 -8.82
CA GLU A 281 -16.00 -14.27 -9.47
C GLU A 281 -15.13 -14.55 -10.70
N TYR A 282 -15.52 -14.01 -11.85
CA TYR A 282 -14.79 -14.16 -13.10
C TYR A 282 -13.69 -13.09 -13.26
N ALA A 283 -12.51 -13.35 -12.70
CA ALA A 283 -11.36 -12.44 -12.75
C ALA A 283 -10.14 -12.99 -13.53
N PRO A 284 -10.24 -13.17 -14.86
CA PRO A 284 -9.15 -13.70 -15.68
C PRO A 284 -7.94 -12.76 -15.76
N GLN A 285 -8.15 -11.45 -15.77
CA GLN A 285 -7.10 -10.44 -15.98
C GLN A 285 -6.68 -9.74 -14.67
N GLY A 286 -5.48 -9.15 -14.65
CA GLY A 286 -4.98 -8.38 -13.50
C GLY A 286 -5.89 -7.20 -13.13
N CYS A 287 -6.50 -6.53 -14.10
CA CYS A 287 -7.42 -5.41 -13.86
C CYS A 287 -8.73 -5.78 -13.15
N HIS A 288 -9.13 -7.06 -13.16
CA HIS A 288 -10.32 -7.51 -12.43
C HIS A 288 -10.04 -7.81 -10.95
N ARG A 289 -8.76 -7.85 -10.55
CA ARG A 289 -8.36 -8.06 -9.15
C ARG A 289 -8.46 -6.77 -8.36
N THR A 290 -8.85 -6.89 -7.10
CA THR A 290 -8.81 -5.77 -6.15
C THR A 290 -7.39 -5.62 -5.60
N TRP A 291 -6.73 -4.54 -5.98
CA TRP A 291 -5.37 -4.20 -5.56
C TRP A 291 -5.37 -3.10 -4.49
N SER A 292 -4.43 -3.17 -3.54
CA SER A 292 -4.10 -2.13 -2.58
C SER A 292 -2.68 -1.62 -2.82
N VAL A 293 -2.39 -0.41 -2.33
CA VAL A 293 -1.05 0.16 -2.41
C VAL A 293 -0.07 -0.54 -1.47
N ALA A 294 1.18 -0.74 -1.90
CA ALA A 294 2.23 -1.33 -1.06
C ALA A 294 2.66 -0.45 0.13
N CYS A 295 2.18 0.81 0.21
CA CYS A 295 2.44 1.68 1.35
C CYS A 295 1.93 1.06 2.67
N TYR A 296 0.78 0.38 2.62
CA TYR A 296 0.24 -0.33 3.79
C TYR A 296 1.15 -1.48 4.23
N ALA A 297 1.76 -2.21 3.29
CA ALA A 297 2.72 -3.27 3.59
C ALA A 297 3.99 -2.73 4.28
N PHE A 298 4.49 -1.57 3.84
CA PHE A 298 5.59 -0.92 4.53
C PHE A 298 5.18 -0.40 5.91
N GLY A 299 3.98 0.17 6.03
CA GLY A 299 3.39 0.57 7.31
C GLY A 299 3.28 -0.60 8.31
N ALA A 300 2.88 -1.78 7.84
CA ALA A 300 2.85 -3.00 8.63
C ALA A 300 4.24 -3.40 9.15
N ALA A 301 5.27 -3.34 8.29
CA ALA A 301 6.66 -3.61 8.70
C ALA A 301 7.17 -2.61 9.74
N VAL A 302 6.89 -1.31 9.57
CA VAL A 302 7.26 -0.26 10.53
C VAL A 302 6.53 -0.44 11.87
N GLY A 303 5.23 -0.73 11.84
CA GLY A 303 4.43 -0.98 13.04
C GLY A 303 4.93 -2.21 13.81
N ARG A 304 5.27 -3.30 13.10
CA ARG A 304 5.87 -4.48 13.72
C ARG A 304 7.21 -4.18 14.38
N ALA A 305 8.13 -3.51 13.67
CA ALA A 305 9.43 -3.14 14.24
C ALA A 305 9.28 -2.25 15.48
N GLN A 306 8.33 -1.30 15.42
CA GLN A 306 7.99 -0.42 16.53
C GLN A 306 7.38 -1.18 17.72
N SER A 307 6.55 -2.20 17.48
CA SER A 307 5.99 -3.05 18.54
C SER A 307 7.07 -3.90 19.21
N LEU A 308 7.91 -4.57 18.42
CA LEU A 308 8.93 -5.50 18.92
C LEU A 308 10.11 -4.80 19.60
N HIS A 309 10.56 -3.66 19.08
CA HIS A 309 11.82 -3.03 19.51
C HIS A 309 11.65 -1.62 20.07
N ASN A 310 10.43 -1.06 20.08
CA ASN A 310 10.16 0.36 20.34
C ASN A 310 10.83 1.34 19.36
N TRP A 311 11.45 0.83 18.29
CA TRP A 311 12.15 1.58 17.27
C TRP A 311 11.89 0.99 15.88
N PRO A 312 11.66 1.83 14.86
CA PRO A 312 11.42 1.39 13.49
C PRO A 312 12.73 1.10 12.72
N ALA A 313 13.69 0.42 13.35
CA ALA A 313 15.02 0.16 12.77
C ALA A 313 15.05 -1.11 11.90
N ASP A 314 14.29 -2.14 12.29
CA ASP A 314 14.28 -3.47 11.66
C ASP A 314 13.14 -3.61 10.65
N ILE A 315 13.27 -2.90 9.53
CA ILE A 315 12.21 -2.79 8.49
C ILE A 315 12.70 -3.18 7.08
N ARG A 316 13.91 -3.72 6.97
CA ARG A 316 14.51 -4.11 5.68
C ARG A 316 15.22 -5.45 5.76
N GLY A 317 15.41 -6.06 4.59
CA GLY A 317 16.08 -7.34 4.45
C GLY A 317 15.24 -8.49 4.96
N VAL A 318 15.62 -9.69 4.54
CA VAL A 318 15.01 -10.95 5.01
C VAL A 318 16.10 -11.79 5.63
N SER A 319 15.79 -12.41 6.76
CA SER A 319 16.65 -13.40 7.40
C SER A 319 15.91 -14.72 7.43
N VAL A 320 16.62 -15.80 7.14
CA VAL A 320 16.06 -17.15 7.23
C VAL A 320 15.65 -17.40 8.68
N ASP A 321 14.46 -17.99 8.87
CA ASP A 321 13.90 -18.38 10.17
C ASP A 321 13.71 -17.22 11.19
N ARG A 322 13.64 -15.97 10.74
CA ARG A 322 13.36 -14.81 11.60
C ARG A 322 12.22 -13.97 11.04
N ILE A 323 11.15 -13.87 11.83
CA ILE A 323 10.06 -12.91 11.58
C ILE A 323 10.55 -11.52 12.00
N GLY A 324 10.93 -10.70 11.02
CA GLY A 324 11.51 -9.38 11.24
C GLY A 324 11.97 -8.73 9.94
N GLY A 325 12.65 -7.61 10.06
CA GLY A 325 13.16 -6.86 8.91
C GLY A 325 12.04 -6.43 7.96
N GLY A 326 12.30 -6.57 6.66
CA GLY A 326 11.41 -6.15 5.59
C GLY A 326 10.33 -7.19 5.22
N LEU A 327 10.23 -8.30 5.94
CA LEU A 327 9.27 -9.37 5.65
C LEU A 327 7.83 -8.87 5.79
N VAL A 328 6.95 -9.25 4.87
CA VAL A 328 5.51 -8.96 4.89
C VAL A 328 4.79 -10.29 4.89
N LEU A 329 4.03 -10.52 5.96
CA LEU A 329 3.34 -11.78 6.23
C LEU A 329 1.85 -11.67 5.91
N ASP A 330 1.17 -12.81 5.86
CA ASP A 330 -0.29 -12.91 5.81
C ASP A 330 -0.90 -12.14 4.63
N LEU A 331 -0.18 -12.13 3.51
CA LEU A 331 -0.71 -11.57 2.26
C LEU A 331 -1.77 -12.51 1.67
N PRO A 332 -2.84 -11.98 1.07
CA PRO A 332 -3.86 -12.80 0.43
C PRO A 332 -3.28 -13.72 -0.64
N ALA A 333 -3.44 -15.03 -0.48
CA ALA A 333 -2.95 -16.03 -1.44
C ALA A 333 -4.01 -16.31 -2.53
N GLU A 334 -3.58 -16.37 -3.80
CA GLU A 334 -4.42 -16.83 -4.91
C GLU A 334 -3.81 -18.11 -5.51
N PRO A 335 -4.24 -19.30 -5.06
CA PRO A 335 -3.72 -20.55 -5.59
C PRO A 335 -4.21 -20.75 -7.03
N PHE A 336 -3.25 -20.91 -7.94
CA PHE A 336 -3.44 -21.32 -9.32
C PHE A 336 -3.33 -22.84 -9.41
N VAL A 337 -4.41 -23.49 -9.83
CA VAL A 337 -4.48 -24.95 -9.93
C VAL A 337 -4.25 -25.34 -11.38
N LEU A 338 -3.18 -26.11 -11.64
CA LEU A 338 -2.86 -26.67 -12.95
C LEU A 338 -3.04 -28.19 -12.90
N GLY A 339 -4.16 -28.68 -13.45
CA GLY A 339 -4.52 -30.09 -13.36
C GLY A 339 -4.96 -30.52 -11.95
N PRO A 340 -5.08 -31.84 -11.68
CA PRO A 340 -5.65 -32.35 -10.42
C PRO A 340 -4.72 -32.24 -9.21
N GLU A 341 -3.39 -32.17 -9.40
CA GLU A 341 -2.41 -32.30 -8.29
C GLU A 341 -1.48 -31.10 -8.12
N THR A 342 -1.28 -30.26 -9.16
CA THR A 342 -0.32 -29.15 -9.06
C THR A 342 -1.02 -27.86 -8.67
N VAL A 343 -0.77 -27.40 -7.45
CA VAL A 343 -1.20 -26.09 -6.97
C VAL A 343 0.01 -25.18 -6.87
N TRP A 344 0.02 -24.12 -7.67
CA TRP A 344 1.03 -23.06 -7.61
C TRP A 344 0.44 -21.85 -6.92
N ASN A 345 1.11 -21.31 -5.90
CA ASN A 345 0.65 -20.07 -5.29
C ASN A 345 1.11 -18.89 -6.15
N ARG A 346 0.15 -18.12 -6.68
CA ARG A 346 0.51 -16.87 -7.37
C ARG A 346 0.98 -15.86 -6.31
N PRO A 347 2.09 -15.13 -6.55
CA PRO A 347 2.48 -14.05 -5.67
C PRO A 347 1.35 -13.05 -5.48
N SER A 348 1.18 -12.56 -4.25
CA SER A 348 0.17 -11.55 -3.90
C SER A 348 0.53 -10.14 -4.41
N LEU A 349 1.37 -10.04 -5.43
CA LEU A 349 1.90 -8.80 -5.99
C LEU A 349 1.56 -8.72 -7.48
N ASP A 350 1.33 -7.51 -7.97
CA ASP A 350 1.02 -7.26 -9.39
C ASP A 350 2.22 -7.52 -10.31
N LEU A 351 3.44 -7.47 -9.76
CA LEU A 351 4.69 -7.76 -10.48
C LEU A 351 5.67 -8.50 -9.57
N ALA A 352 6.23 -9.61 -10.07
CA ALA A 352 7.37 -10.26 -9.44
C ALA A 352 8.66 -9.71 -10.07
N LEU A 353 9.44 -8.98 -9.27
CA LEU A 353 10.70 -8.39 -9.70
C LEU A 353 11.84 -9.41 -9.64
N THR A 354 12.74 -9.34 -10.61
CA THR A 354 14.05 -10.01 -10.52
C THR A 354 15.02 -9.20 -9.68
N ASP A 355 16.04 -9.84 -9.10
CA ASP A 355 17.10 -9.16 -8.34
C ASP A 355 17.80 -8.03 -9.11
N ARG A 356 17.82 -8.11 -10.45
CA ARG A 356 18.38 -7.03 -11.28
C ARG A 356 17.44 -5.84 -11.33
N GLN A 357 16.15 -6.08 -11.61
CA GLN A 357 15.14 -5.02 -11.67
C GLN A 357 14.97 -4.33 -10.32
N GLU A 358 15.02 -5.11 -9.23
CA GLU A 358 15.03 -4.62 -7.85
C GLU A 358 16.19 -3.63 -7.63
N ARG A 359 17.43 -4.03 -7.96
CA ARG A 359 18.60 -3.16 -7.84
C ARG A 359 18.50 -1.90 -8.70
N ASP A 360 17.99 -2.01 -9.92
CA ASP A 360 17.81 -0.86 -10.81
C ASP A 360 16.80 0.15 -10.22
N LEU A 361 15.70 -0.34 -9.64
CA LEU A 361 14.67 0.48 -8.97
C LEU A 361 15.18 1.12 -7.67
N VAL A 362 15.91 0.37 -6.85
CA VAL A 362 16.56 0.89 -5.64
C VAL A 362 17.59 1.97 -6.00
N GLY A 363 18.30 1.80 -7.12
CA GLY A 363 19.26 2.76 -7.65
C GLY A 363 18.65 4.13 -7.98
N VAL A 364 17.39 4.17 -8.41
CA VAL A 364 16.64 5.40 -8.70
C VAL A 364 15.83 5.94 -7.52
N GLY A 365 15.97 5.34 -6.32
CA GLY A 365 15.31 5.82 -5.09
C GLY A 365 13.90 5.27 -4.87
N MET A 366 13.57 4.12 -5.45
CA MET A 366 12.30 3.44 -5.22
C MET A 366 12.42 2.39 -4.11
N MET A 367 11.27 1.95 -3.58
CA MET A 367 11.14 0.89 -2.58
C MET A 367 10.36 -0.30 -3.14
N PRO A 368 11.05 -1.21 -3.85
CA PRO A 368 10.41 -2.42 -4.37
C PRO A 368 10.05 -3.40 -3.24
N LEU A 369 8.82 -3.89 -3.29
CA LEU A 369 8.33 -5.04 -2.54
C LEU A 369 8.49 -6.27 -3.43
N ASN A 370 9.31 -7.23 -2.99
CA ASN A 370 9.63 -8.41 -3.78
C ASN A 370 8.82 -9.62 -3.32
N ALA A 371 8.39 -10.46 -4.26
CA ALA A 371 7.78 -11.74 -3.95
C ALA A 371 8.86 -12.74 -3.48
N LEU A 372 8.57 -13.47 -2.39
CA LEU A 372 9.40 -14.56 -1.91
C LEU A 372 8.91 -15.90 -2.48
N PRO A 373 9.78 -16.93 -2.56
CA PRO A 373 9.48 -18.22 -3.21
C PRO A 373 8.30 -19.06 -2.67
N TYR A 374 7.52 -18.59 -1.69
CA TYR A 374 6.39 -19.33 -1.10
C TYR A 374 5.13 -18.48 -0.86
N GLY A 375 5.05 -17.29 -1.47
CA GLY A 375 3.85 -16.43 -1.45
C GLY A 375 3.96 -15.19 -0.57
N ASP A 376 4.89 -15.19 0.40
CA ASP A 376 5.21 -14.00 1.17
C ASP A 376 5.87 -12.92 0.30
N ALA A 377 5.99 -11.71 0.85
CA ALA A 377 6.73 -10.64 0.20
C ALA A 377 7.73 -9.99 1.16
N ALA A 378 8.71 -9.26 0.64
CA ALA A 378 9.61 -8.51 1.48
C ALA A 378 10.26 -7.31 0.80
N PHE A 379 10.54 -6.28 1.61
CA PHE A 379 11.43 -5.19 1.25
C PHE A 379 12.88 -5.62 1.48
N ALA A 380 13.60 -5.96 0.41
CA ALA A 380 15.03 -6.28 0.50
C ALA A 380 15.83 -5.02 0.88
N ALA A 381 15.58 -3.92 0.18
CA ALA A 381 16.10 -2.60 0.49
C ALA A 381 14.97 -1.59 0.69
N VAL A 382 15.25 -0.58 1.52
CA VAL A 382 14.32 0.52 1.80
C VAL A 382 15.08 1.84 1.64
N ARG A 383 14.66 2.65 0.66
CA ARG A 383 15.32 3.91 0.31
C ARG A 383 14.29 5.00 0.06
N SER A 384 14.65 6.22 0.44
CA SER A 384 13.91 7.41 0.05
C SER A 384 14.14 7.75 -1.41
N LEU A 385 13.32 8.67 -1.92
CA LEU A 385 13.40 9.24 -3.26
C LEU A 385 14.73 9.97 -3.52
N GLN A 386 15.45 10.35 -2.47
CA GLN A 386 16.67 11.14 -2.61
C GLN A 386 17.71 10.42 -3.47
N THR A 387 18.11 11.05 -4.58
CA THR A 387 19.07 10.47 -5.52
C THR A 387 20.46 10.34 -4.90
N ARG A 388 21.11 9.20 -5.19
CA ARG A 388 22.52 8.96 -4.88
C ARG A 388 23.42 9.83 -5.76
N PRO A 389 24.32 10.65 -5.19
CA PRO A 389 25.33 11.35 -5.99
C PRO A 389 26.27 10.34 -6.65
N THR A 390 26.51 10.48 -7.95
CA THR A 390 27.55 9.70 -8.64
C THR A 390 28.93 10.18 -8.21
N ASN A 391 29.80 9.24 -7.81
CA ASN A 391 31.19 9.56 -7.56
C ASN A 391 31.88 9.96 -8.87
N PRO A 392 32.76 10.98 -8.86
CA PRO A 392 33.64 11.23 -10.00
C PRO A 392 34.48 9.97 -10.30
N PRO A 393 34.70 9.62 -11.57
CA PRO A 393 35.48 8.44 -11.93
C PRO A 393 36.88 8.50 -11.31
N GLY A 394 37.29 7.42 -10.64
CA GLY A 394 38.62 7.29 -10.02
C GLY A 394 38.77 7.85 -8.59
N ARG A 395 37.69 8.36 -7.96
CA ARG A 395 37.74 8.86 -6.57
C ARG A 395 36.76 8.10 -5.66
N GLY A 396 37.21 7.77 -4.45
CA GLY A 396 36.35 7.22 -3.41
C GLY A 396 35.28 8.23 -2.93
N PRO A 397 34.22 7.76 -2.26
CA PRO A 397 33.14 8.63 -1.79
C PRO A 397 33.68 9.65 -0.79
N THR A 398 33.28 10.91 -0.94
CA THR A 398 33.56 11.93 0.08
C THR A 398 32.67 11.71 1.31
N PRO A 399 33.04 12.20 2.51
CA PRO A 399 32.18 12.10 3.70
C PRO A 399 30.78 12.69 3.48
N ALA A 400 30.66 13.74 2.68
CA ALA A 400 29.37 14.34 2.32
C ALA A 400 28.49 13.38 1.49
N ILE A 401 29.08 12.65 0.54
CA ILE A 401 28.38 11.64 -0.27
C ILE A 401 27.96 10.46 0.61
N ALA A 402 28.84 10.00 1.50
CA ALA A 402 28.52 8.92 2.45
C ALA A 402 27.38 9.31 3.40
N ASN A 403 27.39 10.54 3.93
CA ASN A 403 26.32 11.05 4.80
C ASN A 403 24.99 11.19 4.06
N ARG A 404 25.03 11.61 2.79
CA ARG A 404 23.83 11.69 1.95
C ARG A 404 23.27 10.31 1.64
N GLU A 405 24.12 9.33 1.35
CA GLU A 405 23.71 7.94 1.15
C GLU A 405 23.04 7.36 2.42
N LEU A 406 23.62 7.60 3.60
CA LEU A 406 23.04 7.19 4.87
C LEU A 406 21.72 7.92 5.16
N SER A 407 21.61 9.20 4.80
CA SER A 407 20.37 9.98 4.95
C SER A 407 19.26 9.49 4.03
N ALA A 408 19.61 8.90 2.89
CA ALA A 408 18.65 8.35 1.95
C ALA A 408 18.05 7.01 2.43
N GLN A 409 18.67 6.33 3.40
CA GLN A 409 18.16 5.10 3.99
C GLN A 409 17.00 5.41 4.96
N ILE A 410 15.79 4.95 4.61
CA ILE A 410 14.58 5.33 5.35
C ILE A 410 14.53 4.75 6.76
N ASN A 411 15.10 3.56 7.00
CA ASN A 411 15.21 3.00 8.35
C ASN A 411 16.03 3.89 9.30
N ALA A 412 17.13 4.46 8.79
CA ALA A 412 17.91 5.44 9.55
C ALA A 412 17.11 6.74 9.75
N MET A 413 16.43 7.22 8.71
CA MET A 413 15.61 8.45 8.79
C MET A 413 14.44 8.33 9.76
N LEU A 414 13.78 7.18 9.84
CA LEU A 414 12.71 6.92 10.80
C LEU A 414 13.24 6.93 12.25
N CYS A 415 14.41 6.34 12.50
CA CYS A 415 15.06 6.42 13.80
C CYS A 415 15.45 7.87 14.15
N VAL A 416 16.09 8.61 13.23
CA VAL A 416 16.47 10.02 13.42
C VAL A 416 15.24 10.88 13.70
N SER A 417 14.16 10.67 12.97
CA SER A 417 12.89 11.36 13.15
C SER A 417 12.34 11.16 14.57
N ARG A 418 12.36 9.92 15.05
CA ARG A 418 11.94 9.58 16.41
C ARG A 418 12.86 10.19 17.48
N PHE A 419 14.17 10.24 17.25
CA PHE A 419 15.08 10.97 18.14
C PHE A 419 14.75 12.47 18.19
N ALA A 420 14.45 13.09 17.04
CA ALA A 420 14.05 14.49 16.98
C ALA A 420 12.75 14.74 17.74
N HIS A 421 11.76 13.84 17.65
CA HIS A 421 10.51 13.89 18.42
C HIS A 421 10.78 13.87 19.93
N TYR A 422 11.56 12.92 20.42
CA TYR A 422 11.89 12.84 21.85
C TYR A 422 12.69 14.05 22.34
N ILE A 423 13.70 14.49 21.58
CA ILE A 423 14.51 15.66 21.95
C ILE A 423 13.65 16.92 21.99
N LYS A 424 12.69 17.08 21.07
CA LYS A 424 11.74 18.19 21.10
C LYS A 424 10.87 18.17 22.36
N ILE A 425 10.34 17.00 22.73
CA ILE A 425 9.50 16.83 23.93
C ILE A 425 10.31 17.14 25.19
N MET A 426 11.50 16.53 25.35
CA MET A 426 12.39 16.79 26.49
C MET A 426 12.81 18.26 26.56
N GLY A 427 13.12 18.88 25.42
CA GLY A 427 13.45 20.31 25.33
C GLY A 427 12.33 21.21 25.86
N ARG A 428 11.07 20.87 25.55
CA ARG A 428 9.89 21.59 26.07
C ARG A 428 9.71 21.41 27.56
N GLU A 429 9.91 20.20 28.09
CA GLU A 429 9.86 19.96 29.54
C GLU A 429 10.91 20.78 30.32
N MET A 430 12.05 21.06 29.70
CA MET A 430 13.10 21.90 30.27
C MET A 430 12.82 23.40 30.12
N THR A 431 11.84 23.80 29.31
CA THR A 431 11.52 25.23 29.09
C THR A 431 10.98 25.84 30.38
N GLY A 432 11.56 26.98 30.80
CA GLY A 432 11.22 27.65 32.07
C GLY A 432 12.07 27.21 33.27
N SER A 433 12.95 26.21 33.10
CA SER A 433 13.94 25.86 34.12
C SER A 433 15.20 26.73 34.01
N SER A 434 15.90 26.95 35.13
CA SER A 434 17.14 27.73 35.20
C SER A 434 18.38 26.90 34.86
N LEU A 435 18.31 26.11 33.78
CA LEU A 435 19.40 25.23 33.36
C LEU A 435 20.39 25.96 32.44
N THR A 436 21.68 25.68 32.63
CA THR A 436 22.77 26.13 31.75
C THR A 436 22.88 25.24 30.51
N ALA A 437 23.51 25.74 29.44
CA ALA A 437 23.76 24.96 28.22
C ALA A 437 24.46 23.62 28.51
N ALA A 438 25.44 23.61 29.41
CA ALA A 438 26.18 22.41 29.81
C ALA A 438 25.30 21.38 30.55
N GLU A 439 24.35 21.84 31.36
CA GLU A 439 23.41 20.95 32.05
C GLU A 439 22.39 20.34 31.08
N ILE A 440 21.89 21.12 30.13
CA ILE A 440 21.00 20.65 29.05
C ILE A 440 21.74 19.62 28.20
N GLU A 441 22.96 19.92 27.76
CA GLU A 441 23.81 19.00 26.99
C GLU A 441 24.02 17.68 27.73
N ARG A 442 24.42 17.75 29.00
CA ARG A 442 24.64 16.54 29.83
C ARG A 442 23.37 15.70 29.94
N ARG A 443 22.22 16.32 30.20
CA ARG A 443 20.95 15.60 30.35
C ARG A 443 20.54 14.90 29.05
N LEU A 444 20.59 15.61 27.93
CA LEU A 444 20.24 15.04 26.63
C LEU A 444 21.25 13.96 26.20
N GLN A 445 22.55 14.15 26.47
CA GLN A 445 23.58 13.17 26.17
C GLN A 445 23.41 11.89 27.00
N ILE A 446 23.10 11.97 28.29
CA ILE A 446 22.82 10.79 29.13
C ILE A 446 21.68 9.97 28.54
N TRP A 447 20.59 10.62 28.14
CA TRP A 447 19.45 9.96 27.52
C TRP A 447 19.84 9.30 26.19
N LEU A 448 20.56 10.03 25.32
CA LEU A 448 20.93 9.53 24.00
C LEU A 448 21.92 8.36 24.07
N SER A 449 22.85 8.39 25.03
CA SER A 449 23.79 7.29 25.28
C SER A 449 23.08 5.98 25.66
N GLY A 450 21.88 6.05 26.24
CA GLY A 450 21.06 4.86 26.54
C GLY A 450 20.63 4.06 25.30
N TYR A 451 20.66 4.68 24.12
CA TYR A 451 20.32 4.04 22.83
C TYR A 451 21.55 3.81 21.94
N THR A 452 22.75 3.96 22.49
CA THR A 452 24.00 3.67 21.80
C THR A 452 24.53 2.28 22.17
N ASN A 453 24.96 1.53 21.17
CA ASN A 453 25.66 0.27 21.36
C ASN A 453 26.82 0.19 20.37
N ALA A 454 28.05 0.32 20.87
CA ALA A 454 29.26 0.23 20.05
C ALA A 454 29.74 -1.22 19.85
N SER A 455 29.05 -2.21 20.40
CA SER A 455 29.48 -3.61 20.30
C SER A 455 29.34 -4.13 18.86
N PRO A 456 30.43 -4.54 18.20
CA PRO A 456 30.37 -5.07 16.83
C PRO A 456 29.59 -6.40 16.75
N ASN A 457 29.55 -7.15 17.86
CA ASN A 457 28.91 -8.46 17.95
C ASN A 457 27.45 -8.39 18.43
N ALA A 458 26.84 -7.19 18.50
CA ALA A 458 25.44 -7.06 18.83
C ALA A 458 24.57 -7.85 17.84
N GLY A 459 23.69 -8.71 18.34
CA GLY A 459 22.71 -9.44 17.52
C GLY A 459 21.68 -8.49 16.89
N PRO A 460 20.90 -8.96 15.90
CA PRO A 460 19.95 -8.12 15.16
C PRO A 460 18.94 -7.41 16.07
N ASP A 461 18.39 -8.11 17.06
CA ASP A 461 17.40 -7.52 17.97
C ASP A 461 18.00 -6.46 18.90
N SER A 462 19.25 -6.65 19.34
CA SER A 462 19.97 -5.65 20.14
C SER A 462 20.27 -4.40 19.33
N ARG A 463 20.65 -4.56 18.04
CA ARG A 463 20.84 -3.43 17.12
C ARG A 463 19.52 -2.71 16.81
N ALA A 464 18.41 -3.42 16.77
CA ALA A 464 17.10 -2.82 16.54
C ALA A 464 16.61 -2.02 17.76
N GLN A 465 16.87 -2.51 18.98
CA GLN A 465 16.53 -1.80 20.22
C GLN A 465 17.43 -0.58 20.48
N HIS A 466 18.72 -0.67 20.14
CA HIS A 466 19.71 0.41 20.26
C HIS A 466 20.23 0.78 18.87
N PRO A 467 19.53 1.66 18.12
CA PRO A 467 19.80 1.89 16.70
C PRO A 467 21.10 2.65 16.40
N LEU A 468 21.79 3.19 17.41
CA LEU A 468 22.99 4.02 17.23
C LEU A 468 24.27 3.27 17.63
N ILE A 469 25.33 3.46 16.85
CA ILE A 469 26.70 3.06 17.22
C ILE A 469 27.32 4.12 18.13
N SER A 470 27.22 5.39 17.71
CA SER A 470 27.76 6.53 18.44
C SER A 470 26.81 7.71 18.35
N SER A 471 26.87 8.57 19.36
CA SER A 471 26.02 9.76 19.42
C SER A 471 26.73 10.88 20.18
N GLN A 472 26.56 12.11 19.69
CA GLN A 472 27.09 13.29 20.35
C GLN A 472 26.11 14.45 20.22
N ILE A 473 25.81 15.11 21.33
CA ILE A 473 25.02 16.34 21.36
C ILE A 473 25.91 17.50 21.78
N ARG A 474 25.73 18.64 21.13
CA ARG A 474 26.31 19.93 21.55
C ARG A 474 25.23 20.97 21.70
N VAL A 475 25.18 21.62 22.85
CA VAL A 475 24.22 22.69 23.12
C VAL A 475 24.98 24.00 23.28
N HIS A 476 24.54 25.03 22.57
CA HIS A 476 25.11 26.37 22.66
C HIS A 476 23.99 27.39 22.84
N GLU A 477 24.27 28.48 23.53
CA GLU A 477 23.36 29.61 23.59
C GLU A 477 23.41 30.38 22.26
N LEU A 478 22.26 30.87 21.80
CA LEU A 478 22.17 31.60 20.54
C LEU A 478 22.61 33.05 20.73
N ASP A 479 23.57 33.48 19.92
CA ASP A 479 24.09 34.84 19.92
C ASP A 479 22.95 35.86 19.77
N GLY A 480 22.92 36.85 20.67
CA GLY A 480 21.91 37.92 20.67
C GLY A 480 20.55 37.53 21.24
N ARG A 481 20.35 36.29 21.69
CA ARG A 481 19.10 35.84 22.32
C ARG A 481 19.37 35.03 23.60
N PRO A 482 19.65 35.69 24.74
CA PRO A 482 19.91 35.00 25.99
C PRO A 482 18.72 34.14 26.42
N GLY A 483 18.99 32.93 26.90
CA GLY A 483 17.98 31.92 27.25
C GLY A 483 17.44 31.09 26.06
N PHE A 484 17.87 31.37 24.82
CA PHE A 484 17.60 30.52 23.67
C PHE A 484 18.80 29.62 23.38
N PHE A 485 18.59 28.31 23.36
CA PHE A 485 19.65 27.34 23.10
C PHE A 485 19.48 26.68 21.74
N GLY A 486 20.57 26.62 20.98
CA GLY A 486 20.71 25.78 19.79
C GLY A 486 21.29 24.42 20.17
N CYS A 487 20.82 23.36 19.50
CA CYS A 487 21.28 22.00 19.71
C CYS A 487 21.74 21.40 18.37
N ILE A 488 22.96 20.86 18.34
CA ILE A 488 23.49 20.10 17.20
C ILE A 488 23.64 18.65 17.67
N VAL A 489 22.94 17.74 17.00
CA VAL A 489 22.92 16.31 17.33
C VAL A 489 23.60 15.54 16.21
N HIS A 490 24.71 14.88 16.52
CA HIS A 490 25.39 13.95 15.64
C HIS A 490 24.97 12.52 16.00
N LEU A 491 24.32 11.85 15.05
CA LEU A 491 23.83 10.48 15.19
C LEU A 491 24.55 9.59 14.18
N GLN A 492 25.17 8.51 14.65
CA GLN A 492 25.76 7.50 13.79
C GLN A 492 24.99 6.18 13.93
N PRO A 493 24.10 5.83 12.99
CA PRO A 493 23.40 4.56 13.01
C PRO A 493 24.31 3.42 12.53
N TYR A 494 23.84 2.18 12.66
CA TYR A 494 24.54 1.02 12.12
C TYR A 494 24.61 1.05 10.60
N HIS A 495 25.81 0.85 10.05
CA HIS A 495 25.96 0.50 8.65
C HIS A 495 25.41 -0.90 8.42
N GLN A 496 24.53 -0.99 7.43
CA GLN A 496 23.79 -2.17 7.08
C GLN A 496 24.18 -2.54 5.64
N LEU A 497 24.52 -3.81 5.40
CA LEU A 497 25.00 -4.29 4.10
C LEU A 497 23.89 -4.13 3.04
N ASP A 498 24.23 -3.42 1.96
CA ASP A 498 23.34 -3.14 0.83
C ASP A 498 23.64 -4.05 -0.38
N ASP A 499 24.92 -4.37 -0.67
CA ASP A 499 25.31 -5.24 -1.78
C ASP A 499 26.62 -5.98 -1.47
N VAL A 500 26.77 -7.20 -2.00
CA VAL A 500 27.98 -8.02 -1.91
C VAL A 500 28.37 -8.49 -3.30
N SER A 501 29.23 -7.73 -3.98
CA SER A 501 29.83 -8.17 -5.24
C SER A 501 31.03 -9.10 -4.96
N MET A 502 30.89 -10.40 -5.23
CA MET A 502 32.01 -11.35 -5.15
C MET A 502 32.64 -11.54 -6.52
N ILE A 503 33.94 -11.28 -6.63
CA ILE A 503 34.73 -11.62 -7.83
C ILE A 503 35.59 -12.82 -7.48
N PHE A 504 35.24 -14.00 -8.01
CA PHE A 504 36.06 -15.19 -7.87
C PHE A 504 37.24 -15.10 -8.84
N ARG A 505 38.47 -14.99 -8.32
CA ARG A 505 39.70 -15.20 -9.10
C ARG A 505 40.34 -16.49 -8.64
N LEU A 506 40.48 -17.46 -9.54
CA LEU A 506 41.35 -18.61 -9.30
C LEU A 506 42.80 -18.15 -9.47
N VAL A 507 43.56 -18.23 -8.39
CA VAL A 507 44.98 -17.87 -8.35
C VAL A 507 45.77 -19.11 -7.92
N THR A 508 46.76 -19.51 -8.70
CA THR A 508 47.69 -20.58 -8.32
C THR A 508 48.51 -20.15 -7.10
N GLY A 509 48.85 -21.07 -6.20
CA GLY A 509 49.41 -20.78 -4.86
C GLY A 509 50.64 -19.86 -4.80
N LEU A 510 51.38 -19.69 -5.90
CA LEU A 510 52.53 -18.77 -5.99
C LEU A 510 52.15 -17.29 -6.13
N SER A 511 50.87 -16.99 -6.40
CA SER A 511 50.37 -15.64 -6.69
C SER A 511 49.35 -15.12 -5.67
N PHE A 512 48.98 -15.93 -4.67
CA PHE A 512 47.94 -15.58 -3.69
C PHE A 512 48.37 -14.41 -2.78
N GLU A 513 49.62 -14.41 -2.28
CA GLU A 513 50.13 -13.31 -1.45
C GLU A 513 50.33 -11.99 -2.21
N LYS A 514 50.52 -12.04 -3.53
CA LYS A 514 50.63 -10.85 -4.39
C LYS A 514 49.28 -10.30 -4.85
N ALA A 515 48.21 -11.10 -4.82
CA ALA A 515 46.89 -10.71 -5.30
C ALA A 515 46.02 -10.02 -4.23
N ILE A 516 46.41 -10.08 -2.95
CA ILE A 516 45.69 -9.50 -1.80
C ILE A 516 46.20 -8.08 -1.45
N ARG A 517 47.33 -7.64 -2.00
CA ARG A 517 47.79 -6.24 -1.95
C ARG A 517 47.35 -5.50 -3.19
#